data_AF-A0A438CYY7-F1
#
_entry.id   AF-A0A438CYY7-F1
#
_cell.length_a   1.000
_cell.length_b   1.000
_cell.length_c   1.000
_cell.angle_alpha   90.00
_cell.angle_beta   90.00
_cell.angle_gamma   90.00
#
_symmetry.space_group_name_H-M   'P 1'
#
loop_
_entity.id
_entity.type
_entity.pdbx_description
1 polymer ?
#
loop_
_entity_poly.entity_id
_entity_poly.type
_entity_poly.pdbx_seq_one_letter_code
_entity_poly.pdbx_strand_id
1 'polypeptide(L)'
;MALSLSPIFELEIGSPIIVIEAPKVLKTAASVPCLRANAGLVKPGDVGRVVSRKPKDVWAVRLSIGTYLIDAKYFKPLKLD
;
A
#
# COMPACT_ATOMS: atom_id res chain seq x y z
N MET A 1 24.19 -16.88 -6.60
CA MET A 1 23.87 -15.43 -6.56
C MET A 1 22.35 -15.29 -6.65
N ALA A 2 21.64 -15.53 -5.55
CA ALA A 2 20.18 -15.39 -5.54
C ALA A 2 19.87 -13.89 -5.47
N LEU A 3 19.38 -13.32 -6.56
CA LEU A 3 18.82 -11.98 -6.56
C LEU A 3 17.62 -12.02 -5.60
N SER A 4 17.78 -11.36 -4.44
CA SER A 4 16.71 -11.16 -3.47
C SER A 4 15.62 -10.31 -4.13
N LEU A 5 14.71 -10.96 -4.85
CA LEU A 5 13.39 -10.42 -5.14
C LEU A 5 12.72 -10.34 -3.78
N SER A 6 12.85 -9.21 -3.06
CA SER A 6 12.21 -9.01 -1.76
C SER A 6 10.72 -9.29 -1.93
N PRO A 7 10.22 -10.45 -1.47
CA PRO A 7 9.00 -10.94 -2.03
C PRO A 7 7.88 -10.30 -1.23
N ILE A 8 7.04 -9.55 -1.94
CA ILE A 8 5.74 -9.06 -1.45
C ILE A 8 4.90 -10.22 -0.84
N PHE A 9 5.28 -11.47 -1.13
CA PHE A 9 4.76 -12.70 -0.53
C PHE A 9 4.78 -12.71 1.01
N GLU A 10 5.72 -12.02 1.66
CA GLU A 10 5.81 -11.96 3.13
C GLU A 10 4.81 -11.00 3.79
N LEU A 11 4.01 -10.24 3.01
CA LEU A 11 3.06 -9.29 3.60
C LEU A 11 1.75 -9.95 4.01
N GLU A 12 1.52 -10.07 5.30
CA GLU A 12 0.28 -10.53 5.88
C GLU A 12 -0.61 -9.35 6.31
N ILE A 13 -1.85 -9.65 6.71
CA ILE A 13 -2.70 -8.64 7.34
C ILE A 13 -2.02 -8.15 8.62
N GLY A 14 -1.92 -6.83 8.78
CA GLY A 14 -1.22 -6.18 9.88
C GLY A 14 0.24 -5.84 9.59
N SER A 15 0.86 -6.41 8.54
CA SER A 15 2.26 -6.13 8.22
C SER A 15 2.48 -4.64 7.92
N PRO A 16 3.58 -4.05 8.44
CA PRO A 16 3.92 -2.67 8.17
C PRO A 16 4.50 -2.53 6.75
N ILE A 17 4.11 -1.46 6.06
CA ILE A 17 4.59 -1.13 4.72
C ILE A 17 5.05 0.32 4.68
N ILE A 18 5.90 0.63 3.71
CA ILE A 18 6.27 1.99 3.35
C ILE A 18 5.96 2.23 1.88
N VAL A 19 5.28 3.34 1.60
CA VAL A 19 5.00 3.81 0.23
C VAL A 19 6.32 4.25 -0.40
N ILE A 20 6.63 3.72 -1.58
CA ILE A 20 7.87 4.04 -2.32
C ILE A 20 7.61 5.02 -3.47
N GLU A 21 6.38 5.08 -3.98
CA GLU A 21 5.98 5.98 -5.03
C GLU A 21 4.53 6.42 -4.82
N ALA A 22 4.24 7.71 -5.03
CA ALA A 22 2.88 8.25 -4.93
C ALA A 22 2.00 7.74 -6.08
N PRO A 23 0.90 7.02 -5.81
CA PRO A 23 -0.05 6.67 -6.85
C PRO A 23 -0.65 7.93 -7.49
N LYS A 24 -0.92 7.93 -8.81
CA LYS A 24 -1.61 9.07 -9.46
C LYS A 24 -3.07 9.19 -9.00
N VAL A 25 -3.71 8.04 -8.81
CA VAL A 25 -5.10 7.91 -8.39
C VAL A 25 -5.19 6.98 -7.18
N LEU A 26 -6.10 7.31 -6.26
CA LEU A 26 -6.40 6.52 -5.08
C LEU A 26 -7.86 6.11 -5.11
N LYS A 27 -8.13 4.87 -4.72
CA LYS A 27 -9.49 4.40 -4.46
C LYS A 27 -9.67 4.23 -2.96
N THR A 28 -10.69 4.83 -2.39
CA THR A 28 -11.01 4.65 -0.96
C THR A 28 -11.55 3.25 -0.72
N ALA A 29 -11.15 2.63 0.39
CA ALA A 29 -11.66 1.33 0.82
C ALA A 29 -12.95 1.48 1.66
N ALA A 30 -13.82 2.42 1.31
CA ALA A 30 -15.10 2.66 1.95
C ALA A 30 -16.23 1.83 1.31
N SER A 31 -17.38 1.74 1.98
CA SER A 31 -18.57 1.01 1.47
C SER A 31 -19.03 1.51 0.10
N VAL A 32 -18.87 2.81 -0.17
CA VAL A 32 -18.99 3.42 -1.51
C VAL A 32 -17.58 3.84 -1.97
N PRO A 33 -16.93 3.08 -2.86
CA PRO A 33 -15.57 3.38 -3.28
C PRO A 33 -15.54 4.59 -4.22
N CYS A 34 -14.80 5.62 -3.87
CA CYS A 34 -14.57 6.76 -4.74
C CYS A 34 -13.15 6.72 -5.27
N LEU A 35 -13.00 6.86 -6.59
CA LEU A 35 -11.71 7.11 -7.22
C LEU A 35 -11.43 8.62 -7.14
N ARG A 36 -10.31 9.00 -6.53
CA ARG A 36 -9.88 10.41 -6.47
C ARG A 36 -8.43 10.54 -6.94
N ALA A 37 -8.09 11.69 -7.50
CA ALA A 37 -6.69 12.05 -7.70
C ALA A 37 -5.97 12.06 -6.34
N ASN A 38 -4.76 11.53 -6.30
CA ASN A 38 -3.98 11.50 -5.06
C ASN A 38 -3.73 12.91 -4.53
N ALA A 39 -3.42 13.87 -5.40
CA ALA A 39 -3.26 15.30 -5.04
C ALA A 39 -2.41 15.54 -3.77
N GLY A 40 -1.41 14.69 -3.53
CA GLY A 40 -0.52 14.78 -2.38
C GLY A 40 -1.05 14.19 -1.07
N LEU A 41 -2.14 13.41 -1.10
CA LEU A 41 -2.68 12.71 0.07
C LEU A 41 -1.73 11.61 0.55
N VAL A 42 -1.26 10.79 -0.37
CA VAL A 42 -0.30 9.70 -0.13
C VAL A 42 1.01 10.04 -0.82
N LYS A 43 2.09 10.01 -0.07
CA LYS A 43 3.44 10.41 -0.50
C LYS A 43 4.41 9.26 -0.33
N PRO A 44 5.53 9.24 -1.09
CA PRO A 44 6.65 8.37 -0.79
C PRO A 44 7.13 8.63 0.64
N GLY A 45 7.44 7.55 1.37
CA GLY A 45 7.81 7.61 2.78
C GLY A 45 6.63 7.44 3.75
N ASP A 46 5.38 7.56 3.28
CA ASP A 46 4.23 7.29 4.15
C ASP A 46 4.24 5.83 4.60
N VAL A 47 4.07 5.65 5.91
CA VAL A 47 4.02 4.34 6.54
C VAL A 47 2.57 3.95 6.78
N GLY A 48 2.26 2.69 6.50
CA GLY A 48 0.94 2.12 6.71
C GLY A 48 0.98 0.69 7.19
N ARG A 49 -0.21 0.10 7.31
CA ARG A 49 -0.39 -1.32 7.58
C ARG A 49 -1.36 -1.95 6.60
N VAL A 50 -1.09 -3.20 6.24
CA VAL A 50 -2.01 -4.00 5.43
C VAL A 50 -3.28 -4.28 6.23
N VAL A 51 -4.43 -4.01 5.64
CA VAL A 51 -5.76 -4.32 6.19
C VAL A 51 -6.34 -5.57 5.53
N SER A 52 -6.20 -5.71 4.21
CA SER A 52 -6.63 -6.92 3.48
C SER A 52 -5.97 -7.02 2.11
N ARG A 53 -5.75 -8.26 1.63
CA ARG A 53 -5.39 -8.55 0.24
C ARG A 53 -6.63 -8.50 -0.65
N LYS A 54 -6.49 -7.91 -1.85
CA LYS A 54 -7.51 -7.92 -2.91
C LYS A 54 -6.93 -8.61 -4.15
N PRO A 55 -7.78 -9.04 -5.10
CA PRO A 55 -7.31 -9.57 -6.37
C PRO A 55 -6.44 -8.56 -7.15
N LYS A 56 -5.63 -9.06 -8.08
CA LYS A 56 -4.76 -8.25 -8.97
C LYS A 56 -3.70 -7.42 -8.23
N ASP A 57 -3.11 -7.98 -7.18
CA ASP A 57 -2.03 -7.33 -6.41
C ASP A 57 -2.43 -5.96 -5.83
N VAL A 58 -3.72 -5.76 -5.58
CA VAL A 58 -4.26 -4.59 -4.90
C VAL A 58 -4.42 -4.90 -3.42
N TRP A 59 -4.08 -3.95 -2.57
CA TRP A 59 -4.07 -4.12 -1.13
C TRP A 59 -4.82 -2.97 -0.48
N ALA A 60 -5.67 -3.28 0.50
CA ALA A 60 -6.19 -2.25 1.38
C ALA A 60 -5.11 -1.91 2.41
N VAL A 61 -4.65 -0.66 2.39
CA VAL A 61 -3.61 -0.16 3.29
C VAL A 61 -4.19 0.95 4.15
N ARG A 62 -4.04 0.82 5.47
CA ARG A 62 -4.36 1.88 6.42
C ARG A 62 -3.16 2.80 6.55
N LEU A 63 -3.36 4.05 6.16
CA LEU A 63 -2.45 5.18 6.39
C LEU A 63 -3.03 6.09 7.48
N SER A 64 -2.24 7.07 7.93
CA SER A 64 -2.67 8.06 8.93
C SER A 64 -3.95 8.82 8.50
N ILE A 65 -4.07 9.12 7.21
CA ILE A 65 -5.18 9.88 6.64
C ILE A 65 -6.40 9.04 6.20
N GLY A 66 -6.31 7.71 6.26
CA GLY A 66 -7.41 6.83 5.86
C GLY A 66 -6.98 5.48 5.30
N THR A 67 -7.96 4.71 4.81
CA THR A 67 -7.70 3.40 4.18
C THR A 67 -7.90 3.49 2.67
N TYR A 68 -6.88 3.09 1.92
CA TYR A 68 -6.87 3.16 0.45
C TYR A 68 -6.54 1.81 -0.16
N LEU A 69 -7.04 1.60 -1.38
CA LEU A 69 -6.61 0.50 -2.23
C LEU A 69 -5.36 0.94 -2.99
N ILE A 70 -4.24 0.27 -2.74
CA ILE A 70 -2.93 0.57 -3.32
C ILE A 70 -2.41 -0.69 -4.01
N ASP A 71 -1.91 -0.52 -5.23
CA ASP A 71 -1.23 -1.59 -5.98
C ASP A 71 0.13 -1.90 -5.33
N ALA A 72 0.50 -3.18 -5.29
CA ALA A 72 1.73 -3.67 -4.68
C ALA A 72 3.00 -2.99 -5.23
N LYS A 73 2.98 -2.42 -6.45
CA LYS A 73 4.12 -1.70 -7.01
C LYS A 73 4.44 -0.36 -6.31
N TYR A 74 3.49 0.22 -5.58
CA TYR A 74 3.66 1.53 -4.94
C TYR A 74 4.19 1.46 -3.51
N PHE A 75 4.36 0.27 -2.93
CA PHE A 75 4.86 0.11 -1.58
C PHE A 75 5.75 -1.13 -1.44
N LYS A 76 6.45 -1.24 -0.32
CA LYS A 76 7.23 -2.43 0.06
C LYS A 76 7.08 -2.72 1.56
N PRO A 77 7.42 -3.93 2.02
CA PRO A 77 7.49 -4.21 3.45
C PRO A 77 8.42 -3.22 4.16
N LEU A 78 7.94 -2.66 5.26
CA LEU A 78 8.79 -1.86 6.14
C LEU A 78 9.58 -2.82 7.03
N LYS A 79 10.89 -2.93 6.78
CA LYS A 79 11.82 -3.65 7.65
C LYS A 79 12.30 -2.67 8.72
N LEU A 80 12.06 -3.02 9.98
CA LEU A 80 12.69 -2.38 11.12
C LEU A 80 13.91 -3.26 11.45
N ASP A 81 15.09 -2.65 11.40
CA ASP A 81 16.34 -3.25 11.88
C ASP A 81 16.41 -3.14 13.41
#